data_AF-A0A2T0RIZ7-F1
#
_entry.id   AF-A0A2T0RIZ7-F1
#
_cell.length_a   1.000
_cell.length_b   1.000
_cell.length_c   1.000
_cell.angle_alpha   90.00
_cell.angle_beta   90.00
_cell.angle_gamma   90.00
#
_symmetry.space_group_name_H-M   'P 1'
#
loop_
_entity.id
_entity.type
_entity.pdbx_description
1 polymer ?
#
loop_
_entity_poly.entity_id
_entity_poly.type
_entity_poly.pdbx_seq_one_letter_code
_entity_poly.pdbx_strand_id
1 'polypeptide(L)'
;MYEIQLFGRLEVRTRGVRLSGPDLGGAEPRQILALLALHGEVRTSELPGLLWTGRTPARAEATVEGHLSLLRHRLDPGGPERDSVIATTTHGYALVPDRVRVDVARFDELLAVASGRTASRALPPLTAAAHLAAHPLLADAEPAPWVTAAREHYRRRLVEALLDAARHALTVGDARTALRTAEQALGLGGPGDPANSRAHLRAVADAARHALDTAPQHADVEFAA
;
A
#
# COMPACT_ATOMS: atom_id res chain seq x y z
N MET A 1 -13.14 5.62 -14.05
CA MET A 1 -12.01 5.64 -13.10
C MET A 1 -11.55 4.21 -12.94
N TYR A 2 -10.24 3.97 -13.02
CA TYR A 2 -9.63 2.68 -12.72
C TYR A 2 -9.07 2.71 -11.31
N GLU A 3 -9.20 1.61 -10.58
CA GLU A 3 -8.60 1.41 -9.27
C GLU A 3 -7.59 0.28 -9.38
N ILE A 4 -6.33 0.56 -9.04
CA ILE A 4 -5.25 -0.42 -8.99
C ILE A 4 -4.92 -0.67 -7.53
N GLN A 5 -4.98 -1.94 -7.15
CA GLN A 5 -4.62 -2.41 -5.82
C GLN A 5 -3.25 -3.08 -5.87
N LEU A 6 -2.34 -2.63 -5.02
CA LEU A 6 -1.01 -3.21 -4.82
C LEU A 6 -0.83 -3.78 -3.41
N PHE A 7 -1.55 -3.30 -2.39
CA PHE A 7 -1.57 -3.93 -1.08
C PHE A 7 -2.39 -5.23 -1.14
N GLY A 8 -1.72 -6.36 -0.96
CA GLY A 8 -2.27 -7.66 -1.31
C GLY A 8 -1.93 -8.06 -2.74
N ARG A 9 -2.85 -8.73 -3.43
CA ARG A 9 -2.61 -9.20 -4.80
C ARG A 9 -2.76 -8.04 -5.79
N LEU A 10 -1.99 -8.05 -6.88
CA LEU A 10 -2.16 -7.07 -7.95
C LEU A 10 -3.53 -7.25 -8.60
N GLU A 11 -4.36 -6.23 -8.50
CA GLU A 11 -5.70 -6.21 -9.09
C GLU A 11 -6.02 -4.86 -9.72
N VAL A 12 -6.81 -4.90 -10.80
CA VAL A 12 -7.38 -3.70 -11.41
C VAL A 12 -8.90 -3.81 -11.45
N ARG A 13 -9.58 -2.78 -10.97
CA ARG A 13 -11.05 -2.68 -10.99
C ARG A 13 -11.46 -1.52 -11.88
N THR A 14 -12.36 -1.77 -12.83
CA THR A 14 -12.88 -0.76 -13.75
C THR A 14 -14.20 -1.22 -14.34
N ARG A 15 -15.16 -0.31 -14.53
CA ARG A 15 -16.44 -0.57 -15.23
C ARG A 15 -17.15 -1.88 -14.80
N GLY A 16 -17.12 -2.21 -13.51
CA GLY A 16 -17.72 -3.43 -12.95
C GLY A 16 -16.92 -4.73 -13.19
N VAL A 17 -15.78 -4.66 -13.85
CA VAL A 17 -14.85 -5.78 -14.10
C VAL A 17 -13.70 -5.73 -13.10
N ARG A 18 -13.26 -6.90 -12.66
CA ARG A 18 -12.04 -7.10 -11.86
C ARG A 18 -11.06 -7.94 -12.67
N LEU A 19 -9.87 -7.41 -12.90
CA LEU A 19 -8.78 -8.10 -13.59
C LEU A 19 -7.69 -8.44 -12.57
N SER A 20 -7.26 -9.69 -12.55
CA SER A 20 -6.19 -10.15 -11.64
C SER A 20 -5.41 -11.30 -12.26
N GLY A 21 -4.17 -11.51 -11.81
CA GLY A 21 -3.37 -12.66 -12.24
C GLY A 21 -3.34 -12.84 -13.78
N PRO A 22 -3.82 -13.98 -14.33
CA PRO A 22 -3.80 -14.24 -15.77
C PRO A 22 -4.56 -13.23 -16.64
N ASP A 23 -5.53 -12.50 -16.09
CA ASP A 23 -6.28 -11.47 -16.83
C ASP A 23 -5.37 -10.35 -17.32
N LEU A 24 -4.32 -10.07 -16.54
CA LEU A 24 -3.29 -9.07 -16.79
C LEU A 24 -2.08 -9.64 -17.56
N GLY A 25 -2.13 -10.92 -17.93
CA GLY A 25 -1.05 -11.62 -18.63
C GLY A 25 -0.08 -12.35 -17.69
N GLY A 26 1.14 -12.57 -18.19
CA GLY A 26 2.20 -13.28 -17.46
C GLY A 26 2.80 -12.47 -16.31
N ALA A 27 3.90 -12.97 -15.74
CA ALA A 27 4.62 -12.27 -14.67
C ALA A 27 5.15 -10.90 -15.13
N GLU A 28 5.76 -10.81 -16.32
CA GLU A 28 6.39 -9.57 -16.81
C GLU A 28 5.38 -8.43 -17.06
N PRO A 29 4.24 -8.61 -17.78
CA PRO A 29 3.20 -7.57 -17.85
C PRO A 29 2.70 -7.10 -16.48
N ARG A 30 2.45 -8.04 -15.55
CA ARG A 30 2.02 -7.70 -14.19
C ARG A 30 3.07 -6.87 -13.45
N GLN A 31 4.34 -7.20 -13.60
CA GLN A 31 5.44 -6.43 -13.01
C GLN A 31 5.55 -5.02 -13.62
N ILE A 32 5.39 -4.87 -14.94
CA ILE A 32 5.36 -3.54 -15.58
C ILE A 32 4.23 -2.70 -15.00
N LEU A 33 3.02 -3.24 -14.92
CA LEU A 33 1.88 -2.52 -14.36
C LEU A 33 2.12 -2.12 -12.89
N ALA A 34 2.68 -3.02 -12.08
CA ALA A 34 3.02 -2.74 -10.70
C ALA A 34 4.09 -1.65 -10.56
N LEU A 35 5.13 -1.65 -11.41
CA LEU A 35 6.16 -0.61 -11.44
C LEU A 35 5.57 0.76 -11.80
N LEU A 36 4.71 0.81 -12.82
CA LEU A 36 4.01 2.04 -13.19
C LEU A 36 3.10 2.53 -12.06
N ALA A 37 2.39 1.62 -11.38
CA ALA A 37 1.53 1.97 -10.24
C ALA A 37 2.31 2.46 -9.01
N LEU A 38 3.54 1.96 -8.79
CA LEU A 38 4.41 2.38 -7.70
C LEU A 38 5.10 3.72 -7.95
N HIS A 39 5.52 3.97 -9.20
CA HIS A 39 6.39 5.11 -9.53
C HIS A 39 5.68 6.22 -10.32
N GLY A 40 4.47 5.96 -10.83
CA GLY A 40 3.73 6.88 -11.69
C GLY A 40 4.26 6.86 -13.13
N GLU A 41 5.49 7.33 -13.32
CA GLU A 41 6.23 7.28 -14.59
C GLU A 41 7.51 6.45 -14.43
N VAL A 42 7.78 5.57 -15.39
CA VAL A 42 8.99 4.75 -15.44
C VAL A 42 9.65 4.93 -16.80
N ARG A 43 10.97 5.15 -16.82
CA ARG A 43 11.70 5.36 -18.07
C ARG A 43 11.82 4.06 -18.86
N THR A 44 11.75 4.14 -20.18
CA THR A 44 11.93 2.96 -21.06
C THR A 44 13.26 2.25 -20.79
N SER A 45 14.33 3.01 -20.54
CA SER A 45 15.66 2.47 -20.25
C SER A 45 15.78 1.77 -18.89
N GLU A 46 14.89 2.05 -17.94
CA GLU A 46 14.93 1.48 -16.59
C GLU A 46 14.17 0.16 -16.50
N LEU A 47 13.10 0.00 -17.29
CA LEU A 47 12.24 -1.18 -17.26
C LEU A 47 13.01 -2.50 -17.45
N PRO A 48 13.95 -2.65 -18.41
CA PRO A 48 14.68 -3.91 -18.56
C PRO A 48 15.47 -4.31 -17.30
N GLY A 49 16.11 -3.35 -16.63
CA GLY A 49 16.88 -3.63 -15.42
C GLY A 49 16.02 -4.00 -14.21
N LEU A 50 14.77 -3.52 -14.17
CA LEU A 50 13.80 -3.86 -13.13
C LEU A 50 13.11 -5.21 -13.38
N LEU A 51 12.84 -5.56 -14.64
CA LEU A 51 12.15 -6.80 -15.01
C LEU A 51 13.10 -8.00 -15.00
N TRP A 52 14.31 -7.83 -15.54
CA TRP A 52 15.26 -8.92 -15.72
C TRP A 52 16.53 -8.67 -14.89
N THR A 53 16.62 -9.32 -13.73
CA THR A 53 17.82 -9.28 -12.88
C THR A 53 18.89 -10.29 -13.28
N GLY A 54 18.77 -10.86 -14.49
CA GLY A 54 19.62 -11.93 -15.00
C GLY A 54 19.77 -11.83 -16.51
N ARG A 55 19.23 -12.79 -17.25
CA ARG A 55 19.34 -12.79 -18.72
C ARG A 55 18.28 -11.89 -19.35
N THR A 56 18.68 -10.65 -19.65
CA THR A 56 17.89 -9.72 -20.45
C THR A 56 17.72 -10.24 -21.89
N PRO A 57 16.50 -10.20 -22.47
CA PRO A 57 16.28 -10.57 -23.88
C PRO A 57 17.09 -9.69 -24.83
N ALA A 58 17.52 -10.25 -25.97
CA ALA A 58 18.26 -9.51 -27.00
C ALA A 58 17.48 -8.31 -27.58
N ARG A 59 16.14 -8.34 -27.49
CA ARG A 59 15.23 -7.24 -27.88
C ARG A 59 14.34 -6.82 -26.72
N ALA A 60 14.96 -6.51 -25.57
CA ALA A 60 14.25 -6.17 -24.33
C ALA A 60 13.21 -5.06 -24.51
N GLU A 61 13.54 -3.99 -25.24
CA GLU A 61 12.63 -2.87 -25.51
C GLU A 61 11.39 -3.32 -26.28
N ALA A 62 11.56 -4.08 -27.37
CA ALA A 62 10.44 -4.61 -28.15
C ALA A 62 9.57 -5.56 -27.32
N THR A 63 10.16 -6.35 -26.41
CA THR A 63 9.40 -7.20 -25.47
C THR A 63 8.57 -6.36 -24.51
N VAL A 64 9.13 -5.27 -23.95
CA VAL A 64 8.41 -4.33 -23.08
C VAL A 64 7.24 -3.70 -23.83
N GLU A 65 7.45 -3.22 -25.06
CA GLU A 65 6.39 -2.65 -25.91
C GLU A 65 5.26 -3.64 -26.19
N GLY A 66 5.60 -4.91 -26.44
CA GLY A 66 4.62 -5.99 -26.60
C GLY A 66 3.79 -6.21 -25.34
N HIS A 67 4.42 -6.24 -24.17
CA HIS A 67 3.72 -6.37 -22.88
C HIS A 67 2.84 -5.16 -22.57
N LEU A 68 3.29 -3.96 -22.89
CA LEU A 68 2.49 -2.74 -22.76
C LEU A 68 1.27 -2.79 -23.68
N SER A 69 1.46 -3.19 -24.94
CA SER A 69 0.36 -3.34 -25.90
C SER A 69 -0.68 -4.36 -25.40
N LEU A 70 -0.23 -5.48 -24.81
CA LEU A 70 -1.11 -6.44 -24.16
C LEU A 70 -1.88 -5.80 -23.00
N LEU A 71 -1.20 -5.10 -22.09
CA LEU A 71 -1.85 -4.43 -20.95
C LEU A 71 -2.87 -3.40 -21.41
N ARG A 72 -2.55 -2.56 -22.40
CA ARG A 72 -3.47 -1.57 -22.97
C ARG A 72 -4.73 -2.26 -23.48
N HIS A 73 -4.58 -3.34 -24.24
CA HIS A 73 -5.72 -4.11 -24.75
C HIS A 73 -6.56 -4.77 -23.65
N ARG A 74 -5.92 -5.31 -22.60
CA ARG A 74 -6.63 -5.95 -21.47
C ARG A 74 -7.37 -4.94 -20.60
N LEU A 75 -6.79 -3.77 -20.39
CA LEU A 75 -7.35 -2.71 -19.54
C LEU A 75 -8.44 -1.91 -20.25
N ASP A 76 -8.35 -1.75 -21.57
CA ASP A 76 -9.35 -1.03 -22.36
C ASP A 76 -9.68 -1.79 -23.66
N PRO A 77 -10.46 -2.90 -23.57
CA PRO A 77 -10.76 -3.73 -24.71
C PRO A 77 -11.60 -2.94 -25.74
N GLY A 78 -11.02 -2.70 -26.92
CA GLY A 78 -11.68 -1.99 -28.02
C GLY A 78 -11.63 -0.46 -27.94
N GLY A 79 -10.93 0.10 -26.94
CA GLY A 79 -10.67 1.53 -26.85
C GLY A 79 -9.54 1.98 -27.78
N PRO A 80 -9.56 3.23 -28.29
CA PRO A 80 -8.42 3.77 -29.02
C PRO A 80 -7.23 3.96 -28.07
N GLU A 81 -6.00 3.73 -28.54
CA GLU A 81 -4.80 3.75 -27.69
C GLU A 81 -4.60 5.08 -26.94
N ARG A 82 -5.01 6.20 -27.54
CA ARG A 82 -4.99 7.54 -26.90
C ARG A 82 -5.83 7.63 -25.62
N ASP A 83 -6.80 6.73 -25.46
CA ASP A 83 -7.68 6.66 -24.29
C ASP A 83 -7.25 5.60 -23.27
N SER A 84 -6.13 4.90 -23.55
CA SER A 84 -5.50 3.97 -22.62
C SER A 84 -5.17 4.64 -21.28
N VAL A 85 -5.28 3.86 -20.21
CA VAL A 85 -4.81 4.25 -18.87
C VAL A 85 -3.29 4.27 -18.75
N ILE A 86 -2.58 3.60 -19.66
CA ILE A 86 -1.13 3.64 -19.79
C ILE A 86 -0.77 4.51 -20.99
N ALA A 87 -0.15 5.65 -20.73
CA ALA A 87 0.34 6.59 -21.74
C ALA A 87 1.83 6.36 -22.03
N THR A 88 2.22 6.58 -23.28
CA THR A 88 3.63 6.77 -23.64
C THR A 88 3.98 8.24 -23.46
N THR A 89 5.03 8.53 -22.70
CA THR A 89 5.56 9.87 -22.47
C THR A 89 6.82 10.09 -23.32
N THR A 90 7.40 11.29 -23.27
CA THR A 90 8.69 11.59 -23.93
C THR A 90 9.82 10.69 -23.42
N HIS A 91 9.75 10.21 -22.18
CA HIS A 91 10.85 9.51 -21.51
C HIS A 91 10.54 8.06 -21.13
N GLY A 92 9.29 7.63 -21.26
CA GLY A 92 8.90 6.27 -20.93
C GLY A 92 7.40 6.07 -20.93
N TYR A 93 6.90 5.48 -19.86
CA TYR A 93 5.51 5.08 -19.72
C TYR A 93 4.97 5.53 -18.38
N ALA A 94 3.71 5.95 -18.36
CA ALA A 94 3.07 6.40 -17.15
C ALA A 94 1.60 5.95 -17.07
N LEU A 95 1.08 5.82 -15.85
CA LEU A 95 -0.36 5.77 -15.66
C LEU A 95 -0.94 7.19 -15.76
N VAL A 96 -2.06 7.33 -16.46
CA VAL A 96 -2.75 8.63 -16.59
C VAL A 96 -3.40 8.99 -15.24
N PRO A 97 -2.93 10.03 -14.52
CA PRO A 97 -3.36 10.29 -13.14
C PRO A 97 -4.86 10.53 -12.98
N ASP A 98 -5.48 11.19 -13.95
CA ASP A 98 -6.92 11.47 -13.93
C ASP A 98 -7.79 10.24 -14.25
N ARG A 99 -7.18 9.16 -14.75
CA ARG A 99 -7.87 7.91 -15.12
C ARG A 99 -7.58 6.76 -14.17
N VAL A 100 -6.58 6.87 -13.31
CA VAL A 100 -6.16 5.81 -12.38
C VAL A 100 -6.03 6.30 -10.94
N ARG A 101 -6.56 5.52 -10.00
CA ARG A 101 -6.29 5.63 -8.56
C ARG A 101 -5.50 4.40 -8.12
N VAL A 102 -4.43 4.61 -7.37
CA VAL A 102 -3.61 3.53 -6.81
C VAL A 102 -3.70 3.57 -5.29
N ASP A 103 -3.95 2.43 -4.66
CA ASP A 103 -4.07 2.31 -3.20
C ASP A 103 -2.81 2.75 -2.44
N VAL A 104 -1.63 2.51 -3.01
CA VAL A 104 -0.33 2.97 -2.50
C VAL A 104 -0.22 4.49 -2.53
N ALA A 105 -0.58 5.13 -3.64
CA ALA A 105 -0.61 6.59 -3.72
C ALA A 105 -1.62 7.16 -2.69
N ARG A 106 -2.76 6.48 -2.50
CA ARG A 106 -3.75 6.88 -1.51
C ARG A 106 -3.25 6.72 -0.07
N PHE A 107 -2.53 5.64 0.22
CA PHE A 107 -1.85 5.45 1.50
C PHE A 107 -0.91 6.61 1.79
N ASP A 108 -0.09 7.01 0.81
CA ASP A 108 0.85 8.11 0.93
C ASP A 108 0.18 9.47 1.17
N GLU A 109 -0.90 9.75 0.43
CA GLU A 109 -1.73 10.93 0.65
C GLU A 109 -2.30 10.98 2.07
N LEU A 110 -2.80 9.86 2.59
CA LEU A 110 -3.38 9.79 3.94
C LEU A 110 -2.34 10.06 5.03
N LEU A 111 -1.12 9.53 4.89
CA LEU A 111 -0.02 9.84 5.79
C LEU A 111 0.36 11.33 5.73
N ALA A 112 0.43 11.89 4.53
CA ALA A 112 0.70 13.32 4.35
C ALA A 112 -0.38 14.21 4.97
N VAL A 113 -1.66 13.84 4.83
CA VAL A 113 -2.80 14.56 5.42
C VAL A 113 -2.78 14.53 6.96
N ALA A 114 -2.38 13.40 7.54
CA ALA A 114 -2.27 13.24 8.99
C ALA A 114 -1.10 14.04 9.60
N SER A 115 -0.04 14.25 8.83
CA SER A 115 1.17 14.92 9.29
C SER A 115 0.90 16.32 9.86
N GLY A 116 1.47 16.59 11.04
CA GLY A 116 1.34 17.89 11.72
C GLY A 116 -0.07 18.21 12.27
N ARG A 117 -1.02 17.27 12.21
CA ARG A 117 -2.38 17.46 12.75
C ARG A 117 -2.46 17.12 14.24
N THR A 118 -3.48 17.64 14.91
CA THR A 118 -3.82 17.23 16.28
C THR A 118 -4.24 15.77 16.32
N ALA A 119 -4.12 15.12 17.48
CA ALA A 119 -4.43 13.70 17.62
C ALA A 119 -5.82 13.29 17.09
N SER A 120 -6.85 14.05 17.42
CA SER A 120 -8.22 13.81 16.94
C SER A 120 -8.39 13.94 15.42
N ARG A 121 -7.54 14.74 14.75
CA ARG A 121 -7.59 14.96 13.30
C ARG A 121 -6.62 14.05 12.53
N ALA A 122 -5.53 13.62 13.17
CA ALA A 122 -4.56 12.71 12.59
C ALA A 122 -5.04 11.25 12.62
N LEU A 123 -5.78 10.84 13.65
CA LEU A 123 -6.16 9.45 13.84
C LEU A 123 -6.99 8.86 12.67
N PRO A 124 -8.06 9.51 12.17
CA PRO A 124 -8.86 8.95 11.08
C PRO A 124 -8.07 8.64 9.79
N PRO A 125 -7.26 9.56 9.22
CA PRO A 125 -6.49 9.23 8.02
C PRO A 125 -5.42 8.16 8.27
N LEU A 126 -4.78 8.12 9.46
CA LEU A 126 -3.83 7.05 9.79
C LEU A 126 -4.51 5.68 9.88
N THR A 127 -5.69 5.59 10.50
CA THR A 127 -6.47 4.34 10.54
C THR A 127 -6.88 3.91 9.13
N ALA A 128 -7.31 4.85 8.28
CA ALA A 128 -7.65 4.54 6.89
C ALA A 128 -6.43 4.03 6.10
N ALA A 129 -5.25 4.64 6.30
CA ALA A 129 -4.01 4.19 5.67
C ALA A 129 -3.64 2.76 6.12
N ALA A 130 -3.72 2.48 7.43
CA ALA A 130 -3.46 1.15 7.97
C ALA A 130 -4.43 0.08 7.41
N HIS A 131 -5.69 0.44 7.17
CA HIS A 131 -6.67 -0.46 6.57
C HIS A 131 -6.37 -0.77 5.10
N LEU A 132 -5.91 0.22 4.31
CA LEU A 132 -5.48 -0.01 2.93
C LEU A 132 -4.30 -0.99 2.87
N ALA A 133 -3.34 -0.81 3.77
CA ALA A 133 -2.12 -1.61 3.84
C ALA A 133 -2.25 -2.86 4.73
N ALA A 134 -3.46 -3.42 4.88
CA ALA A 134 -3.70 -4.59 5.73
C ALA A 134 -2.99 -5.87 5.24
N HIS A 135 -2.60 -5.92 3.96
CA HIS A 135 -1.91 -7.05 3.35
C HIS A 135 -0.55 -6.62 2.78
N PRO A 136 0.45 -7.51 2.75
CA PRO A 136 1.74 -7.21 2.16
C PRO A 136 1.61 -6.74 0.70
N LEU A 137 2.44 -5.77 0.33
CA LEU A 137 2.52 -5.26 -1.04
C LEU A 137 2.84 -6.39 -2.03
N LEU A 138 2.07 -6.49 -3.12
CA LEU A 138 2.23 -7.45 -4.20
C LEU A 138 2.33 -8.90 -3.69
N ALA A 139 1.45 -9.31 -2.79
CA ALA A 139 1.51 -10.59 -2.08
C ALA A 139 1.56 -11.84 -2.99
N ASP A 140 1.10 -11.75 -4.24
CA ASP A 140 1.15 -12.82 -5.24
C ASP A 140 2.33 -12.73 -6.22
N ALA A 141 3.18 -11.71 -6.09
CA ALA A 141 4.34 -11.52 -6.94
C ALA A 141 5.56 -12.29 -6.41
N GLU A 142 6.30 -12.87 -7.35
CA GLU A 142 7.61 -13.46 -7.10
C GLU A 142 8.58 -12.42 -6.52
N PRO A 143 9.47 -12.81 -5.59
CA PRO A 143 10.35 -11.90 -4.88
C PRO A 143 11.53 -11.44 -5.75
N ALA A 144 11.27 -10.54 -6.70
CA ALA A 144 12.31 -9.78 -7.38
C ALA A 144 12.93 -8.75 -6.41
N PRO A 145 14.20 -8.34 -6.60
CA PRO A 145 14.87 -7.37 -5.72
C PRO A 145 14.07 -6.07 -5.49
N TRP A 146 13.48 -5.52 -6.55
CA TRP A 146 12.65 -4.31 -6.43
C TRP A 146 11.34 -4.56 -5.66
N VAL A 147 10.72 -5.75 -5.81
CA VAL A 147 9.51 -6.14 -5.06
C VAL A 147 9.84 -6.25 -3.58
N THR A 148 10.95 -6.90 -3.24
CA THR A 148 11.42 -7.04 -1.86
C THR A 148 11.73 -5.67 -1.25
N ALA A 149 12.41 -4.79 -1.98
CA ALA A 149 12.70 -3.43 -1.54
C ALA A 149 11.41 -2.61 -1.33
N ALA A 150 10.44 -2.70 -2.25
CA ALA A 150 9.15 -2.01 -2.16
C ALA A 150 8.32 -2.52 -0.97
N ARG A 151 8.24 -3.85 -0.77
CA ARG A 151 7.57 -4.47 0.39
C ARG A 151 8.16 -3.94 1.69
N GLU A 152 9.49 -3.92 1.80
CA GLU A 152 10.17 -3.44 3.00
C GLU A 152 9.99 -1.93 3.22
N HIS A 153 9.97 -1.14 2.15
CA HIS A 153 9.66 0.29 2.23
C HIS A 153 8.26 0.55 2.81
N TYR A 154 7.23 -0.05 2.24
CA TYR A 154 5.85 0.18 2.68
C TYR A 154 5.53 -0.49 4.03
N ARG A 155 6.17 -1.63 4.36
CA ARG A 155 6.07 -2.24 5.69
C ARG A 155 6.56 -1.27 6.76
N ARG A 156 7.74 -0.66 6.59
CA ARG A 156 8.29 0.32 7.55
C ARG A 156 7.36 1.53 7.73
N ARG A 157 6.86 2.09 6.64
CA ARG A 157 5.91 3.21 6.70
C ARG A 157 4.60 2.83 7.38
N LEU A 158 4.11 1.60 7.20
CA LEU A 158 2.94 1.10 7.91
C LEU A 158 3.21 0.99 9.42
N VAL A 159 4.37 0.48 9.84
CA VAL A 159 4.75 0.41 11.27
C VAL A 159 4.80 1.81 11.89
N GLU A 160 5.38 2.79 11.18
CA GLU A 160 5.43 4.19 11.61
C GLU A 160 4.01 4.78 11.75
N ALA A 161 3.16 4.59 10.74
CA ALA A 161 1.79 5.08 10.75
C ALA A 161 0.95 4.47 11.90
N LEU A 162 1.15 3.17 12.18
CA LEU A 162 0.51 2.48 13.30
C LEU A 162 1.02 3.01 14.65
N LEU A 163 2.32 3.26 14.80
CA LEU A 163 2.86 3.86 16.02
C LEU A 163 2.25 5.26 16.27
N ASP A 164 2.18 6.10 15.24
CA ASP A 164 1.58 7.42 15.35
C ASP A 164 0.08 7.34 15.66
N ALA A 165 -0.66 6.45 14.99
CA ALA A 165 -2.07 6.21 15.29
C ALA A 165 -2.27 5.75 16.74
N ALA A 166 -1.43 4.85 17.24
CA ALA A 166 -1.54 4.36 18.62
C ALA A 166 -1.28 5.48 19.64
N ARG A 167 -0.28 6.34 19.40
CA ARG A 167 -0.01 7.52 20.23
C ARG A 167 -1.16 8.54 20.21
N HIS A 168 -1.71 8.81 19.03
CA HIS A 168 -2.84 9.72 18.89
C HIS A 168 -4.11 9.16 19.56
N ALA A 169 -4.36 7.85 19.44
CA ALA A 169 -5.45 7.17 20.12
C ALA A 169 -5.36 7.30 21.65
N LEU A 170 -4.17 7.09 22.24
CA LEU A 170 -3.94 7.35 23.67
C LEU A 170 -4.23 8.80 24.05
N THR A 171 -3.76 9.74 23.23
CA THR A 171 -3.95 11.19 23.49
C THR A 171 -5.43 11.59 23.54
N VAL A 172 -6.29 10.92 22.75
CA VAL A 172 -7.73 11.18 22.74
C VAL A 172 -8.52 10.25 23.69
N GLY A 173 -7.83 9.43 24.49
CA GLY A 173 -8.45 8.52 25.45
C GLY A 173 -9.01 7.22 24.85
N ASP A 174 -8.75 6.92 23.58
CA ASP A 174 -9.16 5.65 22.95
C ASP A 174 -8.10 4.56 23.17
N ALA A 175 -8.07 4.03 24.39
CA ALA A 175 -7.11 2.99 24.79
C ALA A 175 -7.27 1.68 23.99
N ARG A 176 -8.48 1.34 23.53
CA ARG A 176 -8.72 0.14 22.73
C ARG A 176 -8.05 0.23 21.36
N THR A 177 -8.24 1.36 20.66
CA THR A 177 -7.56 1.58 19.38
C THR A 177 -6.05 1.66 19.58
N ALA A 178 -5.58 2.35 20.61
CA ALA A 178 -4.15 2.43 20.91
C ALA A 178 -3.50 1.05 21.05
N LEU A 179 -4.10 0.16 21.85
CA LEU A 179 -3.58 -1.19 22.07
C LEU A 179 -3.55 -2.00 20.78
N ARG A 180 -4.69 -2.10 20.08
CA ARG A 180 -4.82 -2.86 18.84
C ARG A 180 -3.79 -2.42 17.79
N THR A 181 -3.64 -1.11 17.61
CA THR A 181 -2.74 -0.55 16.61
C THR A 181 -1.26 -0.76 16.99
N ALA A 182 -0.91 -0.63 18.28
CA ALA A 182 0.44 -0.91 18.75
C ALA A 182 0.82 -2.40 18.61
N GLU A 183 -0.11 -3.31 18.91
CA GLU A 183 0.09 -4.76 18.76
C GLU A 183 0.23 -5.17 17.29
N GLN A 184 -0.59 -4.59 16.41
CA GLN A 184 -0.44 -4.78 14.97
C GLN A 184 0.95 -4.33 14.49
N ALA A 185 1.44 -3.17 14.94
CA ALA A 185 2.77 -2.68 14.57
C ALA A 185 3.89 -3.60 15.09
N LEU A 186 3.77 -4.10 16.31
CA LEU A 186 4.72 -5.06 16.88
C LEU A 186 4.76 -6.39 16.10
N GLY A 187 3.60 -6.87 15.63
CA GLY A 187 3.48 -8.07 14.80
C GLY A 187 4.09 -7.91 13.40
N LEU A 188 4.09 -6.69 12.86
CA LEU A 188 4.72 -6.35 11.58
C LEU A 188 6.22 -6.03 11.71
N GLY A 189 6.73 -5.88 12.93
CA GLY A 189 8.11 -5.48 13.17
C GLY A 189 9.12 -6.53 12.72
N GLY A 190 10.11 -6.12 11.94
CA GLY A 190 11.18 -6.97 11.41
C GLY A 190 12.51 -6.83 12.16
N PRO A 191 13.48 -7.73 11.92
CA PRO A 191 14.80 -7.71 12.57
C PRO A 191 15.65 -6.48 12.21
N GLY A 192 15.31 -5.76 11.13
CA GLY A 192 15.97 -4.51 10.73
C GLY A 192 15.36 -3.24 11.35
N ASP A 193 14.28 -3.35 12.13
CA ASP A 193 13.63 -2.17 12.70
C ASP A 193 14.46 -1.58 13.85
N PRO A 194 14.57 -0.24 13.94
CA PRO A 194 15.26 0.41 15.04
C PRO A 194 14.75 -0.05 16.41
N ALA A 195 15.67 -0.43 17.30
CA ALA A 195 15.34 -0.93 18.64
C ALA A 195 14.48 0.08 19.44
N ASN A 196 14.70 1.38 19.22
CA ASN A 196 13.90 2.44 19.82
C ASN A 196 12.43 2.38 19.37
N SER A 197 12.11 2.13 18.11
CA SER A 197 10.73 2.06 17.61
C SER A 197 9.94 0.93 18.29
N ARG A 198 10.57 -0.25 18.46
CA ARG A 198 9.95 -1.38 19.16
C ARG A 198 9.72 -1.08 20.65
N ALA A 199 10.67 -0.43 21.32
CA ALA A 199 10.51 -0.02 22.71
C ALA A 199 9.37 0.99 22.89
N HIS A 200 9.25 1.98 22.00
CA HIS A 200 8.15 2.95 22.03
C HIS A 200 6.79 2.26 21.81
N LEU A 201 6.69 1.34 20.85
CA LEU A 201 5.46 0.57 20.62
C LEU A 201 5.06 -0.24 21.86
N ARG A 202 6.03 -0.87 22.53
CA ARG A 202 5.79 -1.61 23.78
C ARG A 202 5.24 -0.69 24.86
N ALA A 203 5.86 0.46 25.08
CA ALA A 203 5.44 1.44 26.08
C ALA A 203 4.02 1.97 25.81
N VAL A 204 3.68 2.24 24.54
CA VAL A 204 2.32 2.65 24.13
C VAL A 204 1.30 1.54 24.40
N ALA A 205 1.63 0.29 24.09
CA ALA A 205 0.75 -0.86 24.37
C ALA A 205 0.54 -1.05 25.88
N ASP A 206 1.60 -0.94 26.69
CA ASP A 206 1.51 -1.10 28.14
C ASP A 206 0.67 0.02 28.78
N ALA A 207 0.86 1.27 28.33
CA ALA A 207 0.03 2.39 28.76
C ALA A 207 -1.46 2.21 28.37
N ALA A 208 -1.72 1.70 27.16
CA ALA A 208 -3.07 1.40 26.71
C ALA A 208 -3.74 0.29 27.54
N ARG A 209 -3.02 -0.78 27.89
CA ARG A 209 -3.52 -1.82 28.79
C ARG A 209 -3.86 -1.27 30.16
N HIS A 210 -2.95 -0.50 30.75
CA HIS A 210 -3.18 0.12 32.05
C HIS A 210 -4.41 1.04 32.05
N ALA A 211 -4.62 1.83 30.99
CA ALA A 211 -5.81 2.67 30.85
C ALA A 211 -7.11 1.86 30.73
N LEU A 212 -7.08 0.67 30.10
CA LEU A 212 -8.23 -0.24 30.02
C LEU A 212 -8.52 -0.91 31.37
N ASP A 213 -7.49 -1.27 32.12
CA ASP A 213 -7.63 -1.92 33.43
C ASP A 213 -8.13 -0.96 34.52
N THR A 214 -7.78 0.33 34.40
CA THR A 214 -8.16 1.39 35.36
C THR A 214 -9.45 2.11 34.98
N ALA A 215 -10.00 1.84 33.78
CA ALA A 215 -11.28 2.39 33.38
C ALA A 215 -12.37 1.88 34.33
N PRO A 216 -13.16 2.78 34.96
CA PRO A 216 -14.19 2.36 35.89
C PRO A 216 -15.19 1.47 35.15
N GLN A 217 -15.35 0.24 35.66
CA GLN A 217 -16.42 -0.68 35.26
C GLN A 217 -17.75 -0.08 35.71
N HIS A 218 -18.27 0.92 35.00
CA HIS A 218 -19.54 1.51 35.38
C HIS A 218 -20.71 0.60 35.00
N ALA A 219 -21.22 -0.02 36.07
CA ALA A 219 -22.59 -0.38 36.38
C ALA A 219 -23.16 -1.63 35.70
N ASP A 220 -22.99 -2.75 36.40
CA ASP A 220 -24.16 -3.56 36.78
C ASP A 220 -25.25 -2.60 37.28
N VAL A 221 -26.15 -2.18 36.38
CA VAL A 221 -27.44 -1.65 36.80
C VAL A 221 -28.26 -2.85 37.22
N GLU A 222 -28.12 -3.15 38.50
CA GLU A 222 -29.04 -3.86 39.35
C GLU A 222 -30.48 -3.35 39.07
N PHE A 223 -31.18 -4.00 38.14
CA PHE A 223 -32.63 -3.88 38.02
C PHE A 223 -33.25 -4.82 39.06
N ALA A 224 -33.26 -4.36 40.31
CA ALA A 224 -34.08 -4.92 41.36
C ALA A 224 -34.94 -3.80 41.96
N ALA A 225 -36.15 -3.65 41.43
CA ALA A 225 -37.38 -3.26 42.14
C ALA A 225 -38.55 -3.22 41.15
#